data_AF-A0A170UMC8-F1
#
_entry.id   AF-A0A170UMC8-F1
#
_cell.length_a   1.000
_cell.length_b   1.000
_cell.length_c   1.000
_cell.angle_alpha   90.00
_cell.angle_beta   90.00
_cell.angle_gamma   90.00
#
_symmetry.space_group_name_H-M   'P 1'
#
loop_
_entity.id
_entity.type
_entity.pdbx_description
1 polymer ?
#
loop_
_entity_poly.entity_id
_entity_poly.type
_entity_poly.pdbx_seq_one_letter_code
_entity_poly.pdbx_strand_id
1 'polypeptide(L)'
;VNQFIINRTNSLMIYIDQFIEGLFSLATDNEPEVRKNVCRALVMLLDVHMDRLIPHMHDIIEYMLTRTQDTDEGVALEACEFWLSLADQHICKEALTPHLSILVPILVKGMKYSDIDIILLKGDIEEDETVQIISTSRCELTHSNGVIYEDLTNMRPRSLP
;
A
#
# COMPACT_ATOMS: atom_id res chain seq x y z
N VAL A 1 -13.32 -20.73 6.21
CA VAL A 1 -12.85 -19.76 7.23
C VAL A 1 -13.39 -18.36 6.96
N ASN A 2 -13.25 -17.81 5.73
CA ASN A 2 -13.80 -16.49 5.35
C ASN A 2 -15.33 -16.30 5.49
N GLN A 3 -16.13 -17.38 5.55
CA GLN A 3 -17.59 -17.29 5.76
C GLN A 3 -18.00 -17.04 7.21
N PHE A 4 -17.10 -17.24 8.18
CA PHE A 4 -17.43 -17.05 9.59
C PHE A 4 -17.36 -15.59 10.06
N ILE A 5 -16.68 -14.71 9.32
CA ILE A 5 -16.57 -13.30 9.73
C ILE A 5 -17.84 -12.48 9.42
N ILE A 6 -18.68 -12.93 8.49
CA ILE A 6 -19.86 -12.16 8.05
C ILE A 6 -21.05 -12.33 9.03
N ASN A 7 -21.13 -13.46 9.73
CA ASN A 7 -22.24 -13.73 10.65
C ASN A 7 -21.90 -13.27 12.06
N ARG A 8 -22.23 -12.00 12.34
CA ARG A 8 -22.37 -11.41 13.68
C ARG A 8 -22.95 -12.40 14.70
N THR A 9 -22.09 -13.16 15.37
CA THR A 9 -22.50 -14.10 16.42
C THR A 9 -21.89 -13.58 17.72
N ASN A 10 -22.77 -13.13 18.63
CA ASN A 10 -22.40 -12.57 19.94
C ASN A 10 -21.51 -13.50 20.80
N SER A 11 -21.33 -14.76 20.38
CA SER A 11 -20.43 -15.75 20.98
C SER A 11 -18.94 -15.47 20.73
N LEU A 12 -18.58 -14.72 19.68
CA LEU A 12 -17.17 -14.34 19.42
C LEU A 12 -16.63 -13.33 20.45
N MET A 13 -17.49 -12.51 21.04
CA MET A 13 -17.07 -11.46 21.99
C MET A 13 -16.38 -12.00 23.26
N ILE A 14 -16.63 -13.27 23.64
CA ILE A 14 -16.03 -13.88 24.84
C ILE A 14 -14.65 -14.47 24.56
N TYR A 15 -14.36 -14.82 23.30
CA TYR A 15 -13.12 -15.50 22.90
C TYR A 15 -12.15 -14.59 22.15
N ILE A 16 -12.45 -13.30 21.95
CA ILE A 16 -11.54 -12.35 21.29
C ILE A 16 -10.20 -12.28 22.01
N ASP A 17 -10.19 -12.20 23.34
CA ASP A 17 -8.95 -12.10 24.11
C ASP A 17 -8.09 -13.37 23.91
N GLN A 18 -8.70 -14.57 23.91
CA GLN A 18 -8.01 -15.84 23.60
C GLN A 18 -7.59 -15.96 22.13
N PHE A 19 -8.36 -15.38 21.22
CA PHE A 19 -8.03 -15.35 19.79
C PHE A 19 -6.83 -14.44 19.52
N ILE A 20 -6.76 -13.28 20.19
CA ILE A 20 -5.61 -12.37 20.13
C ILE A 20 -4.35 -13.05 20.70
N GLU A 21 -4.44 -13.71 21.86
CA GLU A 21 -3.32 -14.49 22.41
C GLU A 21 -2.87 -15.61 21.45
N GLY A 22 -3.82 -16.33 20.85
CA GLY A 22 -3.55 -17.34 19.83
C GLY A 22 -2.87 -16.77 18.59
N LEU A 23 -3.30 -15.59 18.13
CA LEU A 23 -2.68 -14.89 17.00
C LEU A 23 -1.24 -14.48 17.32
N PHE A 24 -0.96 -13.97 18.52
CA PHE A 24 0.41 -13.62 18.92
C PHE A 24 1.32 -14.85 19.02
N SER A 25 0.80 -16.00 19.46
CA SER A 25 1.54 -17.26 19.43
C SER A 25 1.90 -17.65 17.98
N LEU A 26 0.91 -17.59 17.07
CA LEU A 26 1.08 -17.90 15.65
C LEU A 26 1.90 -16.85 14.88
N ALA A 27 1.99 -15.61 15.39
CA ALA A 27 2.78 -14.54 14.79
C ALA A 27 4.29 -14.86 14.77
N THR A 28 4.75 -15.77 15.63
CA THR A 28 6.14 -16.24 15.67
C THR A 28 6.44 -17.41 14.74
N ASP A 29 5.43 -17.90 14.00
CA ASP A 29 5.57 -19.05 13.13
C ASP A 29 6.39 -18.73 11.86
N ASN A 30 7.17 -19.72 11.42
CA ASN A 30 8.05 -19.61 10.25
C ASN A 30 7.32 -19.83 8.93
N GLU A 31 6.10 -20.36 8.95
CA GLU A 31 5.30 -20.60 7.75
C GLU A 31 4.72 -19.28 7.20
N PRO A 32 5.06 -18.85 5.97
CA PRO A 32 4.57 -17.60 5.39
C PRO A 32 3.04 -17.56 5.25
N GLU A 33 2.41 -18.69 4.92
CA GLU A 33 0.94 -18.79 4.85
C GLU A 33 0.27 -18.56 6.22
N VAL A 34 0.90 -18.99 7.32
CA VAL A 34 0.40 -18.71 8.67
C VAL A 34 0.53 -17.23 8.99
N ARG A 35 1.69 -16.62 8.71
CA ARG A 35 1.90 -15.18 8.91
C ARG A 35 0.92 -14.33 8.10
N LYS A 36 0.65 -14.71 6.85
CA LYS A 36 -0.33 -14.06 5.98
C LYS A 36 -1.73 -14.06 6.62
N ASN A 37 -2.16 -15.23 7.10
CA ASN A 37 -3.46 -15.37 7.78
C ASN A 37 -3.51 -14.58 9.10
N VAL A 38 -2.39 -14.50 9.85
CA VAL A 38 -2.30 -13.69 11.07
C VAL A 38 -2.44 -12.20 10.74
N CYS A 39 -1.72 -11.70 9.73
CA CYS A 39 -1.84 -10.31 9.28
C CYS A 39 -3.28 -9.99 8.88
N ARG A 40 -3.88 -10.84 8.03
CA ARG A 40 -5.27 -10.69 7.60
C ARG A 40 -6.25 -10.69 8.77
N ALA A 41 -6.09 -11.60 9.73
CA ALA A 41 -6.94 -11.66 10.91
C ALA A 41 -6.83 -10.39 11.76
N LEU A 42 -5.62 -9.81 11.90
CA LEU A 42 -5.41 -8.56 12.61
C LEU A 42 -6.07 -7.37 11.91
N VAL A 43 -6.02 -7.30 10.56
CA VAL A 43 -6.75 -6.28 9.78
C VAL A 43 -8.26 -6.38 10.03
N MET A 44 -8.80 -7.59 9.97
CA MET A 44 -10.24 -7.82 10.18
C MET A 44 -10.68 -7.54 11.63
N LEU A 45 -9.82 -7.83 12.62
CA LEU A 45 -10.07 -7.49 14.01
C LEU A 45 -10.05 -5.97 14.24
N LEU A 46 -9.18 -5.24 13.54
CA LEU A 46 -9.09 -3.79 13.64
C LEU A 46 -10.39 -3.11 13.21
N ASP A 47 -11.03 -3.61 12.15
CA ASP A 47 -12.31 -3.06 11.66
C ASP A 47 -13.50 -3.32 12.60
N VAL A 48 -13.51 -4.47 13.30
CA VAL A 48 -14.69 -4.92 14.06
C VAL A 48 -14.56 -4.64 15.56
N HIS A 49 -13.33 -4.65 16.11
CA HIS A 49 -13.07 -4.69 17.55
C HIS A 49 -11.85 -3.85 17.99
N MET A 50 -11.75 -2.62 17.49
CA MET A 50 -10.67 -1.72 17.84
C MET A 50 -10.52 -1.46 19.35
N ASP A 51 -11.62 -1.35 20.10
CA ASP A 51 -11.61 -1.08 21.55
C ASP A 51 -10.77 -2.07 22.37
N ARG A 52 -10.66 -3.32 21.90
CA ARG A 52 -9.88 -4.39 22.54
C ARG A 52 -8.43 -4.44 22.11
N LEU A 53 -8.11 -3.86 20.96
CA LEU A 53 -6.76 -3.80 20.40
C LEU A 53 -5.95 -2.63 20.98
N ILE A 54 -6.61 -1.56 21.45
CA ILE A 54 -5.97 -0.38 22.06
C ILE A 54 -4.83 -0.73 23.05
N PRO A 55 -5.03 -1.62 24.05
CA PRO A 55 -3.98 -1.94 25.02
C PRO A 55 -2.75 -2.64 24.42
N HIS A 56 -2.90 -3.34 23.29
CA HIS A 56 -1.83 -4.10 22.62
C HIS A 56 -1.35 -3.44 21.33
N MET A 57 -1.83 -2.23 21.06
CA MET A 57 -1.65 -1.59 19.75
C MET A 57 -0.18 -1.30 19.43
N HIS A 58 0.61 -0.97 20.45
CA HIS A 58 2.04 -0.75 20.27
C HIS A 58 2.75 -2.02 19.77
N ASP A 59 2.50 -3.16 20.41
CA ASP A 59 3.07 -4.45 20.03
C ASP A 59 2.64 -4.88 18.62
N ILE A 60 1.36 -4.64 18.29
CA ILE A 60 0.81 -4.93 16.95
C ILE A 60 1.48 -4.05 15.89
N ILE A 61 1.66 -2.77 16.17
CA ILE A 61 2.32 -1.84 15.23
C ILE A 61 3.78 -2.25 15.00
N GLU A 62 4.52 -2.61 16.06
CA GLU A 62 5.90 -3.07 15.94
C GLU A 62 6.01 -4.39 15.15
N TYR A 63 5.10 -5.33 15.41
CA TYR A 63 4.98 -6.56 14.65
C TYR A 63 4.67 -6.28 13.16
N MET A 64 3.67 -5.45 12.88
CA MET A 64 3.28 -5.09 11.51
C MET A 64 4.39 -4.37 10.77
N LEU A 65 5.13 -3.47 11.43
CA LEU A 65 6.26 -2.76 10.83
C LEU A 65 7.38 -3.72 10.38
N THR A 66 7.58 -4.79 11.14
CA THR A 66 8.50 -5.87 10.77
C THR A 66 7.94 -6.69 9.61
N ARG A 67 6.64 -7.01 9.62
CA ARG A 67 5.98 -7.78 8.55
C ARG A 67 5.85 -7.01 7.23
N THR A 68 5.73 -5.69 7.24
CA THR A 68 5.74 -4.87 6.01
C THR A 68 7.08 -4.96 5.27
N GLN A 69 8.13 -5.44 5.93
CA GLN A 69 9.46 -5.65 5.34
C GLN A 69 9.79 -7.14 5.16
N ASP A 70 8.79 -8.04 5.25
CA ASP A 70 8.98 -9.47 5.04
C ASP A 70 9.48 -9.75 3.62
N THR A 71 10.25 -10.83 3.46
CA THR A 71 10.77 -11.25 2.16
C THR A 71 9.66 -11.79 1.24
N ASP A 72 8.57 -12.27 1.84
CA ASP A 72 7.39 -12.70 1.11
C ASP A 72 6.49 -11.51 0.79
N GLU A 73 6.33 -11.20 -0.50
CA GLU A 73 5.50 -10.09 -0.96
C GLU A 73 4.03 -10.24 -0.55
N GLY A 74 3.52 -11.47 -0.44
CA GLY A 74 2.15 -11.72 0.00
C GLY A 74 1.94 -11.35 1.47
N VAL A 75 2.89 -11.70 2.34
CA VAL A 75 2.86 -11.30 3.76
C VAL A 75 3.03 -9.78 3.89
N ALA A 76 3.94 -9.19 3.12
CA ALA A 76 4.16 -7.75 3.13
C ALA A 76 2.90 -6.96 2.68
N LEU A 77 2.17 -7.47 1.67
CA LEU A 77 0.95 -6.87 1.15
C LEU A 77 -0.18 -6.87 2.20
N GLU A 78 -0.41 -8.00 2.88
CA GLU A 78 -1.44 -8.06 3.94
C GLU A 78 -1.07 -7.17 5.14
N ALA A 79 0.23 -7.04 5.45
CA ALA A 79 0.70 -6.07 6.43
C ALA A 79 0.49 -4.63 5.95
N CYS A 80 0.53 -4.36 4.64
CA CYS A 80 0.19 -3.05 4.09
C CYS A 80 -1.29 -2.71 4.24
N GLU A 81 -2.19 -3.69 4.09
CA GLU A 81 -3.63 -3.49 4.31
C GLU A 81 -3.92 -3.00 5.73
N PHE A 82 -3.15 -3.45 6.72
CA PHE A 82 -3.28 -2.96 8.10
C PHE A 82 -3.10 -1.44 8.22
N TRP A 83 -2.13 -0.85 7.52
CA TRP A 83 -1.92 0.59 7.55
C TRP A 83 -3.06 1.36 6.88
N LEU A 84 -3.65 0.79 5.83
CA LEU A 84 -4.82 1.36 5.16
C LEU A 84 -6.04 1.33 6.08
N SER A 85 -6.34 0.19 6.71
CA SER A 85 -7.46 0.09 7.66
C SER A 85 -7.24 0.94 8.91
N LEU A 86 -6.01 1.02 9.42
CA LEU A 86 -5.69 1.88 10.57
C LEU A 86 -5.85 3.37 10.21
N ALA A 87 -5.59 3.77 8.97
CA ALA A 87 -5.71 5.16 8.53
C ALA A 87 -7.14 5.70 8.63
N ASP A 88 -8.15 4.84 8.50
CA ASP A 88 -9.57 5.19 8.64
C ASP A 88 -10.02 5.34 10.09
N GLN A 89 -9.18 4.94 11.06
CA GLN A 89 -9.52 5.00 12.48
C GLN A 89 -9.18 6.35 13.11
N HIS A 90 -10.01 6.80 14.06
CA HIS A 90 -9.80 8.09 14.73
C HIS A 90 -8.54 8.14 15.61
N ILE A 91 -8.09 6.98 16.11
CA ILE A 91 -6.86 6.81 16.89
C ILE A 91 -5.57 6.80 16.05
N CYS A 92 -5.70 6.72 14.71
CA CYS A 92 -4.60 6.66 13.76
C CYS A 92 -3.49 7.64 14.10
N LYS A 93 -3.87 8.91 14.30
CA LYS A 93 -2.92 10.00 14.51
C LYS A 93 -2.08 9.79 15.75
N GLU A 94 -2.67 9.34 16.85
CA GLU A 94 -1.96 9.12 18.11
C GLU A 94 -1.06 7.89 18.04
N ALA A 95 -1.56 6.79 17.46
CA ALA A 95 -0.85 5.53 17.33
C ALA A 95 0.31 5.58 16.31
N LEU A 96 0.14 6.28 15.18
CA LEU A 96 1.13 6.36 14.11
C LEU A 96 2.16 7.48 14.27
N THR A 97 1.87 8.56 15.02
CA THR A 97 2.82 9.68 15.20
C THR A 97 4.26 9.24 15.52
N PRO A 98 4.51 8.30 16.47
CA PRO A 98 5.88 7.87 16.79
C PRO A 98 6.52 6.97 15.72
N HIS A 99 5.73 6.31 14.87
CA HIS A 99 6.21 5.30 13.91
C HIS A 99 6.21 5.78 12.45
N LEU A 100 5.57 6.92 12.16
CA LEU A 100 5.37 7.45 10.82
C LEU A 100 6.69 7.76 10.09
N SER A 101 7.70 8.25 10.82
CA SER A 101 9.03 8.53 10.25
C SER A 101 9.72 7.27 9.70
N ILE A 102 9.39 6.10 10.23
CA ILE A 102 9.92 4.81 9.81
C ILE A 102 9.01 4.17 8.76
N LEU A 103 7.69 4.30 8.93
CA LEU A 103 6.70 3.71 8.03
C LEU A 103 6.74 4.30 6.62
N VAL A 104 6.87 5.64 6.49
CA VAL A 104 6.88 6.33 5.20
C VAL A 104 7.94 5.78 4.24
N PRO A 105 9.24 5.68 4.60
CA PRO A 105 10.24 5.14 3.68
C PRO A 105 10.02 3.66 3.34
N ILE A 106 9.44 2.87 4.26
CA ILE A 106 9.10 1.46 3.99
C ILE A 106 8.02 1.37 2.91
N LEU A 107 6.93 2.13 3.05
CA LEU A 107 5.85 2.15 2.06
C LEU A 107 6.32 2.67 0.70
N VAL A 108 7.12 3.75 0.69
CA VAL A 108 7.68 4.31 -0.56
C VAL A 108 8.59 3.31 -1.26
N LYS A 109 9.35 2.50 -0.52
CA LYS A 109 10.17 1.42 -1.10
C LYS A 109 9.31 0.34 -1.77
N GLY A 110 8.16 0.02 -1.18
CA GLY A 110 7.18 -0.93 -1.73
C GLY A 110 6.45 -0.43 -2.98
N MET A 111 6.49 0.88 -3.26
CA MET A 111 5.90 1.46 -4.47
C MET A 111 6.79 1.36 -5.72
N LYS A 112 7.99 0.77 -5.61
CA LYS A 112 8.85 0.54 -6.76
C LYS A 112 8.30 -0.64 -7.59
N TYR A 113 8.05 -0.42 -8.87
CA TYR A 113 7.69 -1.48 -9.81
C TYR A 113 8.72 -2.62 -9.80
N SER A 114 8.23 -3.86 -9.89
CA SER A 114 9.11 -5.01 -10.08
C SER A 114 9.79 -4.94 -11.45
N ASP A 115 10.96 -5.57 -11.62
CA ASP A 115 11.64 -5.59 -12.93
C ASP A 115 10.77 -6.24 -14.02
N ILE A 116 9.91 -7.19 -13.64
CA ILE A 116 8.95 -7.85 -14.52
C ILE A 116 7.86 -6.86 -14.95
N ASP A 117 7.30 -6.08 -14.02
CA ASP A 117 6.30 -5.05 -14.35
C ASP A 117 6.91 -3.95 -15.24
N ILE A 118 8.17 -3.59 -15.00
CA ILE A 118 8.91 -2.64 -15.85
C ILE A 118 9.10 -3.18 -17.27
N ILE A 119 9.41 -4.47 -17.41
CA ILE A 119 9.55 -5.13 -18.72
C ILE A 119 8.20 -5.20 -19.42
N LEU A 120 7.13 -5.58 -18.71
CA LEU A 120 5.77 -5.65 -19.26
C LEU A 120 5.30 -4.28 -19.75
N LEU A 121 5.50 -3.24 -18.92
CA LEU A 121 5.21 -1.84 -19.27
C LEU A 121 6.02 -1.36 -20.47
N LYS A 122 7.22 -1.89 -20.71
CA LYS A 122 8.02 -1.58 -21.91
C LYS A 122 7.58 -2.36 -23.14
N GLY A 123 7.12 -3.60 -22.98
CA GLY A 123 6.56 -4.41 -24.07
C GLY A 123 5.28 -3.80 -24.63
N ASP A 124 4.42 -3.24 -23.77
CA ASP A 124 3.21 -2.52 -24.20
C ASP A 124 3.51 -1.21 -24.95
N ILE A 125 4.70 -0.63 -24.82
CA ILE A 125 5.09 0.59 -25.57
C ILE A 125 5.54 0.25 -27.00
N GLU A 126 6.08 -0.95 -27.25
CA GLU A 126 6.53 -1.37 -28.59
C GLU A 126 5.37 -1.85 -29.48
N GLU A 127 4.23 -2.26 -28.92
CA GLU A 127 3.01 -2.56 -29.71
C GLU A 127 2.09 -1.33 -29.88
N ASP A 128 2.31 -0.23 -29.15
CA ASP A 128 1.43 0.94 -29.14
C ASP A 128 2.03 2.20 -29.78
N GLU A 129 2.93 2.05 -30.76
CA GLU A 129 3.26 3.13 -31.73
C GLU A 129 2.05 3.54 -32.62
N THR A 130 0.84 3.00 -32.37
CA THR A 130 -0.39 3.39 -33.08
C THR A 130 -1.43 4.14 -32.23
N VAL A 131 -1.22 4.34 -30.92
CA VAL A 131 -2.07 5.25 -30.14
C VAL A 131 -1.43 6.63 -30.05
N GLN A 132 -2.03 7.53 -30.82
CA GLN A 132 -1.72 8.94 -30.89
C GLN A 132 -1.52 9.58 -29.50
N ILE A 133 -0.31 10.10 -29.30
CA ILE A 133 -0.02 11.38 -28.64
C ILE A 133 -1.16 12.40 -28.80
N ILE A 134 -2.18 12.35 -27.94
CA ILE A 134 -3.14 13.43 -27.68
C ILE A 134 -3.62 13.35 -26.22
N SER A 135 -2.71 13.55 -25.26
CA SER A 135 -3.10 14.08 -23.94
C SER A 135 -1.98 14.86 -23.22
N THR A 136 -0.85 15.12 -23.86
CA THR A 136 -0.07 16.32 -23.50
C THR A 136 -0.79 17.54 -24.07
N SER A 137 -1.28 18.41 -23.18
CA SER A 137 -1.76 19.78 -23.44
C SER A 137 -3.27 20.02 -23.52
N ARG A 138 -4.01 19.76 -22.43
CA ARG A 138 -5.09 20.67 -22.04
C ARG A 138 -5.10 20.97 -20.54
N CYS A 139 -4.01 21.57 -20.06
CA CYS A 139 -4.13 22.55 -18.98
C CYS A 139 -4.66 23.85 -19.62
N GLU A 140 -5.96 24.10 -19.50
CA GLU A 140 -6.54 25.42 -19.76
C GLU A 140 -6.10 26.37 -18.63
N LEU A 141 -4.95 27.01 -18.81
CA LEU A 141 -4.65 28.24 -18.09
C LEU A 141 -5.11 29.40 -18.97
N THR A 142 -6.30 29.89 -18.65
CA THR A 142 -6.79 31.17 -19.13
C THR A 142 -5.87 32.28 -18.65
N HIS A 143 -5.26 33.03 -19.56
CA HIS A 143 -5.17 34.49 -19.47
C HIS A 143 -4.73 35.11 -20.81
N SER A 144 -5.67 35.85 -21.40
CA SER A 144 -5.51 37.01 -22.29
C SER A 144 -4.28 37.13 -23.20
N ASN A 145 -4.57 37.03 -24.51
CA ASN A 145 -3.91 37.68 -25.65
C ASN A 145 -2.65 37.03 -26.27
N GLY A 146 -2.86 36.39 -27.44
CA GLY A 146 -1.91 36.37 -28.56
C GLY A 146 -0.98 35.16 -28.62
N VAL A 147 -1.27 34.20 -29.51
CA VAL A 147 -0.45 32.99 -29.73
C VAL A 147 0.53 33.21 -30.88
N ILE A 148 1.84 33.04 -30.62
CA ILE A 148 2.86 32.77 -31.65
C ILE A 148 3.40 31.37 -31.35
N TYR A 149 3.25 30.44 -32.29
CA TYR A 149 3.93 29.14 -32.28
C TYR A 149 5.25 29.28 -33.04
N GLU A 150 6.38 28.90 -32.44
CA GLU A 150 7.64 28.72 -33.15
C GLU A 150 7.99 27.22 -33.20
N ASP A 151 8.11 26.71 -34.42
CA ASP A 151 8.27 25.30 -34.78
C ASP A 151 9.71 24.83 -34.47
N LEU A 152 9.88 23.87 -33.56
CA LEU A 152 11.17 23.27 -33.19
C LEU A 152 11.73 22.29 -34.24
N THR A 153 11.12 22.21 -35.42
CA THR A 153 11.44 21.22 -36.46
C THR A 153 12.53 21.63 -37.45
N ASN A 154 13.16 22.81 -37.32
CA ASN A 154 14.02 23.35 -38.39
C ASN A 154 15.42 23.88 -37.97
N MET A 155 16.21 23.11 -37.22
CA MET A 155 17.66 23.35 -37.16
C MET A 155 18.45 22.20 -37.78
N ARG A 156 18.78 22.38 -39.08
CA ARG A 156 19.82 21.62 -39.78
C ARG A 156 21.22 21.96 -39.22
N PRO A 157 22.19 21.03 -39.29
CA PRO A 157 23.54 21.27 -38.79
C PRO A 157 24.31 22.15 -39.79
N ARG A 158 25.07 23.14 -39.29
CA ARG A 158 26.06 23.86 -40.10
C ARG A 158 27.43 23.84 -39.44
N SER A 159 28.38 23.33 -40.21
CA SER A 159 29.81 23.21 -39.96
C SER A 159 30.50 24.58 -39.81
N LEU A 160 31.42 24.65 -38.86
CA LEU A 160 32.38 25.75 -38.70
C LEU A 160 33.38 25.79 -39.88
N PRO A 161 33.80 26.99 -40.30
CA PRO A 161 35.21 27.33 -40.46
C PRO A 161 35.77 28.05 -39.24
#